data_AF-A0A7C6CMA7-F1
#
_entry.id   AF-A0A7C6CMA7-F1
#
_cell.length_a   1.000
_cell.length_b   1.000
_cell.length_c   1.000
_cell.angle_alpha   90.00
_cell.angle_beta   90.00
_cell.angle_gamma   90.00
#
_symmetry.space_group_name_H-M   'P 1'
#
loop_
_entity.id
_entity.type
_entity.pdbx_description
1 polymer ?
#
loop_
_entity_poly.entity_id
_entity_poly.type
_entity_poly.pdbx_seq_one_letter_code
_entity_poly.pdbx_strand_id
1 'polypeptide(L)'
;MLNYLKRIFVSASLYFTSITFVYALIIALVYGSTENGGLLSAWRTVMFFAFSLSFAAVNGIFYKFGRRVLAVLSHALLTGVAFYLFMIFPAGIKGSTAFVGMVLYYIIYALASAIILGLLSRTDRKKEREKDYQPVFGRKKAE
;
A
#
# COMPACT_ATOMS: atom_id res chain seq x y z
N MET A 1 6.87 11.15 19.28
CA MET A 1 7.77 10.79 18.16
C MET A 1 7.98 9.28 18.03
N LEU A 2 8.33 8.57 19.12
CA LEU A 2 8.53 7.11 19.12
C LEU A 2 7.32 6.30 18.63
N ASN A 3 6.11 6.65 19.06
CA ASN A 3 4.87 5.96 18.62
C ASN A 3 4.58 6.14 17.12
N TYR A 4 4.96 7.27 16.54
CA TYR A 4 4.78 7.54 15.11
C TYR A 4 5.75 6.71 14.26
N LEU A 5 7.03 6.68 14.67
CA LEU A 5 8.06 5.83 14.04
C LEU A 5 7.68 4.35 14.13
N LYS A 6 7.25 3.87 15.31
CA LYS A 6 6.80 2.49 15.49
C LYS A 6 5.68 2.12 14.51
N ARG A 7 4.71 3.00 14.31
CA ARG A 7 3.60 2.78 13.37
C ARG A 7 4.09 2.70 11.92
N ILE A 8 5.02 3.56 11.52
CA ILE A 8 5.64 3.52 10.18
C ILE A 8 6.39 2.22 9.98
N PHE A 9 7.24 1.80 10.93
CA PHE A 9 7.99 0.56 10.81
C PHE A 9 7.09 -0.67 10.73
N VAL A 10 6.04 -0.76 11.55
CA VAL A 10 5.08 -1.87 11.48
C VAL A 10 4.38 -1.92 10.11
N SER A 11 3.89 -0.78 9.62
CA SER A 11 3.27 -0.71 8.30
C SER A 11 4.27 -1.05 7.18
N ALA A 12 5.50 -0.55 7.26
CA ALA A 12 6.57 -0.85 6.31
C ALA A 12 6.91 -2.35 6.29
N SER A 13 6.98 -3.00 7.44
CA SER A 13 7.19 -4.45 7.53
C SER A 13 6.06 -5.23 6.84
N LEU A 14 4.80 -4.83 7.03
CA LEU A 14 3.66 -5.47 6.35
C LEU A 14 3.73 -5.30 4.83
N TYR A 15 4.04 -4.08 4.35
CA TYR A 15 4.20 -3.81 2.92
C TYR A 15 5.37 -4.59 2.33
N PHE A 16 6.50 -4.60 3.03
CA PHE A 16 7.72 -5.30 2.63
C PHE A 16 7.47 -6.80 2.50
N THR A 17 6.86 -7.43 3.51
CA THR A 17 6.51 -8.85 3.47
C THR A 17 5.56 -9.15 2.33
N SER A 18 4.55 -8.32 2.11
CA SER A 18 3.57 -8.51 1.02
C SER A 18 4.24 -8.44 -0.36
N ILE A 19 5.05 -7.41 -0.61
CA ILE A 19 5.73 -7.22 -1.90
C ILE A 19 6.75 -8.35 -2.13
N THR A 20 7.53 -8.70 -1.10
CA THR A 20 8.53 -9.77 -1.19
C THR A 20 7.88 -11.12 -1.44
N PHE A 21 6.74 -11.41 -0.79
CA PHE A 21 5.98 -12.63 -1.02
C PHE A 21 5.44 -12.71 -2.45
N VAL A 22 4.82 -11.64 -2.95
CA VAL A 22 4.33 -11.59 -4.35
C VAL A 22 5.48 -11.78 -5.33
N TYR A 23 6.63 -11.14 -5.08
CA TYR A 23 7.81 -11.28 -5.92
C TYR A 23 8.37 -12.71 -5.91
N ALA A 24 8.48 -13.33 -4.72
CA ALA A 24 8.92 -14.71 -4.59
C ALA A 24 7.96 -15.68 -5.29
N LEU A 25 6.65 -15.46 -5.17
CA LEU A 25 5.64 -16.23 -5.87
C LEU A 25 5.78 -16.11 -7.39
N ILE A 26 5.97 -14.89 -7.92
CA ILE A 26 6.18 -14.67 -9.35
C ILE A 26 7.45 -15.39 -9.83
N ILE A 27 8.56 -15.28 -9.08
CA ILE A 27 9.80 -15.99 -9.42
C ILE A 27 9.57 -17.50 -9.44
N ALA A 28 8.93 -18.06 -8.41
CA ALA A 28 8.65 -19.49 -8.34
C ALA A 28 7.77 -19.96 -9.51
N LEU A 29 6.77 -19.17 -9.90
CA LEU A 29 5.88 -19.51 -11.02
C LEU A 29 6.58 -19.41 -12.39
N VAL A 30 7.46 -18.43 -12.58
CA VAL A 30 8.10 -18.17 -13.88
C VAL A 30 9.37 -19.00 -14.06
N TYR A 31 10.15 -19.18 -13.01
CA TYR A 31 11.50 -19.73 -13.06
C TYR A 31 11.69 -20.99 -12.21
N GLY A 32 10.65 -21.47 -11.50
CA GLY A 32 10.76 -22.60 -10.57
C GLY A 32 11.20 -23.94 -11.16
N SER A 33 11.15 -24.09 -12.49
CA SER A 33 11.64 -25.27 -13.21
C SER A 33 13.10 -25.16 -13.69
N THR A 34 13.78 -24.03 -13.44
CA THR A 34 15.16 -23.81 -13.90
C THR A 34 16.16 -23.98 -12.76
N GLU A 35 17.31 -24.62 -13.01
CA GLU A 35 18.31 -25.02 -12.00
C GLU A 35 18.87 -23.86 -11.16
N ASN A 36 18.79 -22.62 -11.65
CA ASN A 36 19.19 -21.39 -10.95
C ASN A 36 18.03 -20.40 -10.72
N GLY A 37 16.79 -20.80 -11.01
CA GLY A 37 15.67 -19.88 -11.23
C GLY A 37 15.07 -19.22 -9.99
N GLY A 38 15.37 -19.72 -8.80
CA GLY A 38 14.64 -19.36 -7.58
C GLY A 38 15.30 -18.31 -6.70
N LEU A 39 16.52 -17.84 -7.01
CA LEU A 39 17.24 -16.96 -6.10
C LEU A 39 16.70 -15.54 -6.14
N LEU A 40 16.05 -15.16 -5.04
CA LEU A 40 15.66 -13.77 -4.76
C LEU A 40 16.90 -12.89 -4.73
N SER A 41 16.95 -11.90 -5.61
CA SER A 41 18.03 -10.90 -5.58
C SER A 41 18.01 -10.14 -4.25
N ALA A 42 19.03 -10.33 -3.42
CA ALA A 42 19.16 -9.65 -2.13
C ALA A 42 19.09 -8.12 -2.28
N TRP A 43 19.69 -7.58 -3.34
CA TRP A 43 19.62 -6.16 -3.67
C TRP A 43 18.18 -5.68 -3.93
N ARG A 44 17.38 -6.47 -4.67
CA ARG A 44 15.97 -6.14 -4.90
C ARG A 44 15.16 -6.15 -3.61
N THR A 45 15.43 -7.11 -2.72
CA THR A 45 14.79 -7.17 -1.39
C THR A 45 15.11 -5.93 -0.54
N VAL A 46 16.36 -5.45 -0.56
CA VAL A 46 16.72 -4.19 0.12
C VAL A 46 15.93 -2.99 -0.44
N MET A 47 15.79 -2.93 -1.77
CA MET A 47 15.00 -1.87 -2.42
C MET A 47 13.50 -1.96 -2.07
N PHE A 48 12.94 -3.16 -1.94
CA PHE A 48 11.55 -3.34 -1.52
C PHE A 48 11.32 -2.79 -0.12
N PHE A 49 12.30 -2.97 0.78
CA PHE A 49 12.23 -2.41 2.11
C PHE A 49 12.29 -0.88 2.09
N ALA A 50 13.21 -0.29 1.31
CA ALA A 50 13.31 1.16 1.15
C ALA A 50 12.02 1.78 0.56
N PHE A 51 11.43 1.12 -0.44
CA PHE A 51 10.13 1.51 -0.99
C PHE A 51 9.03 1.42 0.06
N SER A 52 8.96 0.31 0.81
CA SER A 52 7.93 0.07 1.83
C SER A 52 7.99 1.10 2.97
N LEU A 53 9.19 1.50 3.37
CA LEU A 53 9.40 2.56 4.36
C LEU A 53 8.90 3.91 3.85
N SER A 54 9.26 4.25 2.61
CA SER A 54 8.81 5.49 1.95
C SER A 54 7.29 5.52 1.80
N PHE A 55 6.70 4.41 1.36
CA PHE A 55 5.25 4.27 1.21
C PHE A 55 4.53 4.41 2.57
N ALA A 56 5.03 3.78 3.63
CA ALA A 56 4.47 3.90 4.97
C ALA A 56 4.56 5.32 5.52
N ALA A 57 5.67 6.03 5.28
CA ALA A 57 5.83 7.42 5.68
C ALA A 57 4.82 8.33 4.96
N VAL A 58 4.72 8.21 3.63
CA VAL A 58 3.79 8.99 2.81
C VAL A 58 2.33 8.71 3.21
N ASN A 59 1.99 7.45 3.48
CA ASN A 59 0.66 7.08 3.94
C ASN A 59 0.35 7.68 5.33
N GLY A 60 1.33 7.67 6.24
CA GLY A 60 1.22 8.32 7.55
C GLY A 60 0.97 9.83 7.48
N ILE A 61 1.53 10.50 6.47
CA ILE A 61 1.27 11.91 6.18
C ILE A 61 -0.14 12.09 5.62
N PHE A 62 -0.54 11.25 4.66
CA PHE A 62 -1.86 11.31 4.02
C PHE A 62 -3.03 11.17 5.02
N TYR A 63 -2.89 10.30 6.03
CA TYR A 63 -3.89 10.20 7.10
C TYR A 63 -4.16 11.51 7.85
N LYS A 64 -3.20 12.46 7.90
CA LYS A 64 -3.40 13.77 8.52
C LYS A 64 -4.23 14.73 7.65
N PHE A 65 -4.14 14.59 6.33
CA PHE A 65 -4.80 15.51 5.38
C PHE A 65 -6.18 15.02 4.91
N GLY A 66 -6.53 13.76 5.21
CA GLY A 66 -7.84 13.18 4.95
C GLY A 66 -8.11 12.85 3.47
N ARG A 67 -9.36 12.50 3.14
CA ARG A 67 -9.79 12.04 1.78
C ARG A 67 -9.95 13.19 0.76
N ARG A 68 -9.19 14.27 0.88
CA ARG A 68 -9.26 15.40 -0.07
C ARG A 68 -8.61 15.00 -1.40
N VAL A 69 -9.19 15.42 -2.52
CA VAL A 69 -8.69 15.11 -3.88
C VAL A 69 -7.21 15.46 -4.02
N LEU A 70 -6.81 16.66 -3.57
CA LEU A 70 -5.42 17.11 -3.64
C LEU A 70 -4.47 16.22 -2.82
N ALA A 71 -4.91 15.75 -1.65
CA ALA A 71 -4.11 14.85 -0.82
C ALA A 71 -3.94 13.48 -1.50
N VAL A 72 -4.97 12.98 -2.20
CA VAL A 72 -4.92 11.71 -2.94
C VAL A 72 -3.96 11.82 -4.13
N LEU A 73 -4.02 12.91 -4.88
CA LEU A 73 -3.12 13.17 -6.00
C LEU A 73 -1.66 13.29 -5.52
N SER A 74 -1.41 14.06 -4.47
CA SER A 74 -0.07 14.18 -3.88
C SER A 74 0.45 12.85 -3.34
N HIS A 75 -0.41 12.05 -2.70
CA HIS A 75 -0.04 10.72 -2.24
C HIS A 75 0.36 9.83 -3.43
N ALA A 76 -0.46 9.76 -4.48
CA ALA A 76 -0.19 8.98 -5.67
C ALA A 76 1.12 9.38 -6.36
N LEU A 77 1.38 10.69 -6.47
CA LEU A 77 2.63 11.21 -7.05
C LEU A 77 3.84 10.82 -6.21
N LEU A 78 3.80 11.03 -4.89
CA LEU A 78 4.90 10.71 -3.99
C LEU A 78 5.22 9.22 -3.97
N THR A 79 4.19 8.36 -3.93
CA THR A 79 4.39 6.91 -3.94
C THR A 79 4.82 6.42 -5.32
N GLY A 80 4.39 7.06 -6.40
CA GLY A 80 4.89 6.81 -7.76
C GLY A 80 6.36 7.18 -7.94
N VAL A 81 6.80 8.33 -7.41
CA VAL A 81 8.22 8.71 -7.42
C VAL A 81 9.06 7.72 -6.62
N ALA A 82 8.60 7.32 -5.43
CA ALA A 82 9.28 6.29 -4.64
C ALA A 82 9.35 4.96 -5.39
N PHE A 83 8.28 4.56 -6.07
CA PHE A 83 8.27 3.34 -6.90
C PHE A 83 9.31 3.43 -8.03
N TYR A 84 9.37 4.54 -8.74
CA TYR A 84 10.37 4.74 -9.78
C TYR A 84 11.80 4.63 -9.24
N LEU A 85 12.10 5.36 -8.15
CA LEU A 85 13.44 5.45 -7.57
C LEU A 85 13.95 4.13 -6.99
N PHE A 86 13.07 3.35 -6.36
CA PHE A 86 13.48 2.13 -5.65
C PHE A 86 13.20 0.85 -6.46
N MET A 87 12.19 0.83 -7.33
CA MET A 87 11.79 -0.39 -8.04
C MET A 87 12.25 -0.42 -9.50
N ILE A 88 12.16 0.71 -10.21
CA ILE A 88 12.45 0.78 -11.65
C ILE A 88 13.91 1.14 -11.90
N PHE A 89 14.38 2.24 -11.31
CA PHE A 89 15.73 2.76 -11.54
C PHE A 89 16.84 1.77 -11.17
N PRO A 90 16.82 1.11 -9.99
CA PRO A 90 17.87 0.17 -9.59
C PRO A 90 17.81 -1.15 -10.37
N ALA A 91 16.67 -1.45 -11.00
CA ALA A 91 16.51 -2.61 -11.87
C ALA A 91 17.08 -2.38 -13.29
N GLY A 92 17.58 -1.18 -13.58
CA GLY A 92 18.15 -0.84 -14.89
C GLY A 92 17.14 -0.82 -16.04
N ILE A 93 15.84 -0.77 -15.71
CA ILE A 93 14.74 -0.77 -16.68
C ILE A 93 14.69 0.61 -17.36
N LYS A 94 14.75 0.65 -18.70
CA LYS A 94 14.86 1.90 -19.48
C LYS A 94 13.81 2.00 -20.58
N GLY A 95 13.55 3.23 -21.03
CA GLY A 95 12.69 3.51 -22.17
C GLY A 95 11.23 3.11 -21.94
N SER A 96 10.61 2.50 -22.95
CA SER A 96 9.19 2.12 -22.94
C SER A 96 8.83 1.15 -21.82
N THR A 97 9.74 0.24 -21.45
CA THR A 97 9.50 -0.74 -20.37
C THR A 97 9.36 -0.08 -19.00
N ALA A 98 10.12 0.99 -18.73
CA ALA A 98 10.01 1.77 -17.50
C ALA A 98 8.65 2.51 -17.45
N PHE A 99 8.21 3.05 -18.58
CA PHE A 99 6.90 3.69 -18.69
C PHE A 99 5.75 2.69 -18.44
N VAL A 100 5.79 1.50 -19.06
CA VAL A 100 4.80 0.45 -18.81
C VAL A 100 4.79 0.04 -17.33
N GLY A 101 5.95 -0.07 -16.69
CA GLY A 101 6.06 -0.33 -15.25
C GLY A 101 5.37 0.74 -14.39
N MET A 102 5.55 2.02 -14.73
CA MET A 102 4.87 3.12 -14.04
C MET A 102 3.36 3.12 -14.27
N VAL A 103 2.91 2.85 -15.50
CA VAL A 103 1.47 2.76 -15.83
C VAL A 103 0.83 1.62 -15.05
N LEU A 104 1.45 0.43 -15.04
CA LEU A 104 0.98 -0.72 -14.26
C LEU A 104 0.90 -0.39 -12.77
N TYR A 105 1.91 0.29 -12.22
CA TYR A 105 1.89 0.75 -10.84
C TYR A 105 0.66 1.62 -10.54
N TYR A 106 0.37 2.62 -11.38
CA TYR A 106 -0.80 3.48 -11.17
C TYR A 106 -2.14 2.76 -11.34
N ILE A 107 -2.23 1.77 -12.25
CA ILE A 107 -3.42 0.92 -12.39
C ILE A 107 -3.65 0.13 -11.09
N ILE A 108 -2.60 -0.52 -10.57
CA ILE A 108 -2.69 -1.28 -9.31
C ILE A 108 -3.04 -0.35 -8.15
N TYR A 109 -2.43 0.83 -8.10
CA TYR A 109 -2.73 1.84 -7.07
C TYR A 109 -4.21 2.29 -7.13
N ALA A 110 -4.75 2.54 -8.32
CA ALA A 110 -6.14 2.92 -8.50
C ALA A 110 -7.11 1.81 -8.08
N LEU A 111 -6.82 0.56 -8.46
CA LEU A 111 -7.60 -0.61 -8.06
C LEU A 111 -7.60 -0.80 -6.54
N ALA A 112 -6.42 -0.74 -5.91
CA ALA A 112 -6.30 -0.85 -4.46
C ALA A 112 -7.07 0.27 -3.75
N SER A 113 -6.96 1.50 -4.24
CA SER A 113 -7.69 2.66 -3.70
C SER A 113 -9.20 2.48 -3.84
N ALA A 114 -9.69 1.99 -4.98
CA ALA A 114 -11.11 1.72 -5.21
C ALA A 114 -11.64 0.63 -4.26
N ILE A 115 -10.89 -0.45 -4.05
CA ILE A 115 -11.25 -1.51 -3.10
C ILE A 115 -11.34 -0.94 -1.68
N ILE A 116 -10.33 -0.19 -1.24
CA ILE A 116 -10.30 0.42 0.09
C ILE A 116 -11.47 1.38 0.29
N LEU A 117 -11.76 2.25 -0.69
CA LEU A 117 -12.92 3.15 -0.64
C LEU A 117 -14.25 2.38 -0.61
N GLY A 118 -14.35 1.29 -1.37
CA GLY A 118 -15.50 0.39 -1.36
C GLY A 118 -15.72 -0.25 0.02
N LEU A 119 -14.67 -0.75 0.66
CA LEU A 119 -14.73 -1.34 1.99
C LEU A 119 -15.07 -0.30 3.07
N LEU A 120 -14.49 0.90 2.97
CA LEU A 120 -14.77 2.00 3.89
C LEU A 120 -16.22 2.46 3.77
N SER A 121 -16.74 2.66 2.55
CA SER A 121 -18.14 3.08 2.35
C SER A 121 -19.15 2.08 2.90
N ARG A 122 -18.87 0.76 2.82
CA ARG A 122 -19.69 -0.27 3.47
C ARG A 122 -19.63 -0.21 4.99
N THR A 123 -18.44 0.04 5.54
CA THR A 123 -18.26 0.15 6.99
C THR A 123 -18.92 1.41 7.54
N ASP A 124 -18.80 2.53 6.84
CA ASP A 124 -19.43 3.81 7.19
C ASP A 124 -20.97 3.66 7.17
N ARG A 125 -21.53 3.04 6.13
CA ARG A 125 -22.97 2.68 6.07
C ARG A 125 -23.42 1.76 7.20
N LYS A 126 -22.60 0.79 7.60
CA LYS A 126 -22.91 -0.12 8.71
C LYS A 126 -22.96 0.65 10.05
N LYS A 127 -21.98 1.54 10.28
CA LYS A 127 -21.94 2.40 11.47
C LYS A 127 -23.11 3.38 11.52
N GLU A 128 -23.53 3.94 10.38
CA GLU A 128 -24.73 4.78 10.30
C GLU A 128 -25.98 3.98 10.68
N ARG A 129 -26.17 2.78 10.12
CA ARG A 129 -27.28 1.91 10.51
C ARG A 129 -27.26 1.54 12.00
N GLU A 130 -26.09 1.24 12.57
CA GLU A 130 -25.96 0.91 14.00
C GLU A 130 -26.28 2.12 14.91
N LYS A 131 -25.99 3.35 14.49
CA LYS A 131 -26.39 4.57 15.22
C LYS A 131 -27.91 4.74 15.29
N ASP A 132 -28.64 4.34 14.25
CA ASP A 132 -30.10 4.39 14.24
C ASP A 132 -30.75 3.40 15.23
N TYR A 133 -30.02 2.34 15.63
CA TYR A 133 -30.50 1.36 16.62
C TYR A 133 -30.10 1.67 18.08
N GLN A 134 -29.12 2.56 18.31
CA GLN A 134 -28.72 2.96 19.68
C GLN A 134 -29.82 3.62 20.54
N PRO A 135 -30.80 4.38 20.00
CA PRO A 135 -31.86 4.99 20.82
C PRO A 135 -32.81 3.97 21.45
N VAL A 136 -32.86 2.74 20.92
CA VAL A 136 -33.78 1.69 21.40
C VAL A 136 -33.26 1.01 22.68
N PHE A 137 -31.95 0.92 22.85
CA PHE A 137 -31.32 0.31 24.05
C PHE A 137 -30.86 1.34 25.10
N GLY A 138 -30.75 2.61 24.73
CA GLY A 138 -30.32 3.69 25.65
C GLY A 138 -31.40 4.26 26.58
N ARG A 139 -32.68 3.89 26.42
CA ARG A 139 -33.79 4.40 27.25
C ARG A 139 -34.08 3.62 28.55
N LYS A 140 -33.25 2.64 28.92
CA LYS A 140 -33.32 1.97 30.23
C LYS A 140 -32.10 2.34 31.08
N LYS A 141 -32.09 3.55 31.63
CA LYS A 141 -31.30 3.99 32.81
C LYS A 141 -31.56 5.47 33.10
N ALA A 142 -32.83 5.82 33.22
CA ALA A 142 -33.28 7.09 33.80
C ALA A 142 -34.56 6.79 34.58
N GLU A 143 -34.41 5.95 35.61
CA GLU A 143 -35.30 5.90 36.77
C GLU A 143 -34.48 6.33 37.99
#